data_AF-A0A3M1X763-F1
#
_entry.id   AF-A0A3M1X763-F1
#
_cell.length_a   1.000
_cell.length_b   1.000
_cell.length_c   1.000
_cell.angle_alpha   90.00
_cell.angle_beta   90.00
_cell.angle_gamma   90.00
#
_symmetry.space_group_name_H-M   'P 1'
#
loop_
_entity.id
_entity.type
_entity.pdbx_description
1 polymer ?
#
loop_
_entity_poly.entity_id
_entity_poly.type
_entity_poly.pdbx_seq_one_letter_code
_entity_poly.pdbx_strand_id
1 'polypeptide(L)'
;EKGRTLPAQAPREEKAPPSAESESKKLSFDEQVSRYFEKRRYADVVYLINREKASLEEGKPYRRYYAESLAGMKAEAVSLIAQGEYEKAGKLLLNLKAALAGKEDVGKEAGVTAQEVEESIDLCARKLMEGGLAEYREGNLGLAIQKWKKILTFLPDHREAKRAIELATVQMKNLKKLEEEKE
;
A
#
# COMPACT_ATOMS: atom_id res chain seq x y z
N GLU A 1 18.71 70.28 -8.05
CA GLU A 1 19.75 69.25 -7.97
C GLU A 1 20.62 69.46 -6.75
N LYS A 2 21.12 68.35 -6.20
CA LYS A 2 22.23 68.20 -5.24
C LYS A 2 22.10 68.86 -3.85
N GLY A 3 22.17 67.98 -2.84
CA GLY A 3 23.18 68.14 -1.80
C GLY A 3 22.64 68.42 -0.40
N ARG A 4 22.40 67.36 0.38
CA ARG A 4 22.66 67.36 1.83
C ARG A 4 23.09 65.96 2.26
N THR A 5 24.37 65.85 2.60
CA THR A 5 25.00 64.74 3.31
C THR A 5 25.23 65.14 4.76
N LEU A 6 24.82 64.29 5.70
CA LEU A 6 25.34 64.18 7.07
C LEU A 6 25.08 62.72 7.56
N PRO A 7 25.79 62.23 8.58
CA PRO A 7 26.71 61.08 8.42
C PRO A 7 26.19 59.73 8.92
N ALA A 8 26.96 58.71 8.57
CA ALA A 8 26.84 57.30 8.92
C ALA A 8 26.76 57.04 10.43
N GLN A 9 25.76 56.25 10.83
CA GLN A 9 25.73 55.54 12.11
C GLN A 9 26.23 54.11 11.91
N ALA A 10 27.21 53.72 12.72
CA ALA A 10 27.78 52.38 12.78
C ALA A 10 26.80 51.37 13.41
N PRO A 11 26.99 50.05 13.18
CA PRO A 11 25.95 49.04 13.34
C PRO A 11 25.65 48.72 14.81
N ARG A 12 24.36 48.59 15.14
CA ARG A 12 23.92 47.92 16.37
C ARG A 12 24.22 46.43 16.23
N GLU A 13 25.04 45.90 17.13
CA GLU A 13 25.12 44.46 17.41
C GLU A 13 23.75 43.97 17.88
N GLU A 14 22.94 43.56 16.92
CA GLU A 14 21.74 42.78 17.16
C GLU A 14 22.21 41.39 17.62
N LYS A 15 22.14 41.16 18.93
CA LYS A 15 22.31 39.85 19.53
C LYS A 15 21.49 38.85 18.74
N ALA A 16 22.17 37.90 18.12
CA ALA A 16 21.55 36.79 17.41
C ALA A 16 20.48 36.14 18.32
N PRO A 17 19.26 35.86 17.81
CA PRO A 17 18.31 35.06 18.55
C PRO A 17 18.92 33.69 18.82
N PRO A 18 18.64 33.07 19.99
CA PRO A 18 19.13 31.73 20.28
C PRO A 18 18.67 30.80 19.17
N SER A 19 19.64 30.10 18.59
CA SER A 19 19.43 29.03 17.63
C SER A 19 18.31 28.14 18.12
N ALA A 20 17.18 28.17 17.41
CA ALA A 20 16.14 27.17 17.55
C ALA A 20 16.80 25.81 17.35
N GLU A 21 16.91 25.07 18.45
CA GLU A 21 17.31 23.68 18.52
C GLU A 21 16.42 22.88 17.56
N SER A 22 16.87 22.71 16.32
CA SER A 22 16.32 21.73 15.40
C SER A 22 16.92 20.35 15.71
N GLU A 23 16.81 19.92 16.95
CA GLU A 23 16.98 18.51 17.31
C GLU A 23 15.59 17.90 17.42
N SER A 24 15.00 17.57 16.26
CA SER A 24 13.88 16.63 16.23
C SER A 24 14.38 15.31 16.81
N LYS A 25 14.14 15.09 18.11
CA LYS A 25 14.55 13.88 18.82
C LYS A 25 14.04 12.67 18.03
N LYS A 26 14.96 11.88 17.46
CA LYS A 26 14.60 10.65 16.75
C LYS A 26 13.91 9.73 17.76
N LEU A 27 12.68 9.33 17.45
CA LEU A 27 11.90 8.41 18.28
C LEU A 27 12.65 7.09 18.47
N SER A 28 12.51 6.49 19.65
CA SER A 28 13.00 5.14 19.91
C SER A 28 12.29 4.12 19.00
N PHE A 29 12.85 2.91 18.90
CA PHE A 29 12.23 1.84 18.10
C PHE A 29 10.82 1.50 18.62
N ASP A 30 10.67 1.32 19.92
CA ASP A 30 9.38 0.98 20.54
C ASP A 30 8.36 2.10 20.33
N GLU A 31 8.77 3.37 20.44
CA GLU A 31 7.90 4.52 20.15
C GLU A 31 7.45 4.55 18.68
N GLN A 32 8.33 4.18 17.74
CA GLN A 32 7.97 4.06 16.32
C GLN A 32 6.97 2.94 16.09
N VAL A 33 7.21 1.76 16.67
CA VAL A 33 6.30 0.60 16.57
C VAL A 33 4.93 0.92 17.15
N SER A 34 4.86 1.49 18.36
CA SER A 34 3.59 1.90 18.98
C SER A 34 2.81 2.87 18.09
N ARG A 35 3.47 3.88 17.52
CA ARG A 35 2.82 4.82 16.59
C ARG A 35 2.31 4.17 15.32
N TYR A 36 3.03 3.17 14.79
CA TYR A 36 2.55 2.43 13.63
C TYR A 36 1.35 1.57 13.98
N PHE A 37 1.34 0.89 15.13
CA PHE A 37 0.19 0.10 15.57
C PHE A 37 -1.06 0.95 15.83
N GLU A 38 -0.94 2.10 16.48
CA GLU A 38 -2.06 3.04 16.67
C GLU A 38 -2.70 3.45 15.35
N LYS A 39 -1.88 3.60 14.31
CA LYS A 39 -2.32 3.96 12.95
C LYS A 39 -2.67 2.76 12.09
N ARG A 40 -2.65 1.53 12.65
CA ARG A 40 -2.86 0.26 11.95
C ARG A 40 -1.93 0.06 10.75
N ARG A 41 -0.73 0.64 10.82
CA ARG A 41 0.31 0.59 9.79
C ARG A 41 1.21 -0.64 9.98
N TYR A 42 0.61 -1.82 9.97
CA TYR A 42 1.30 -3.08 10.28
C TYR A 42 2.43 -3.42 9.31
N ALA A 43 2.24 -3.14 8.01
CA ALA A 43 3.27 -3.36 7.00
C ALA A 43 4.53 -2.50 7.25
N ASP A 44 4.37 -1.31 7.83
CA ASP A 44 5.50 -0.44 8.18
C ASP A 44 6.29 -0.98 9.38
N VAL A 45 5.63 -1.65 10.34
CA VAL A 45 6.32 -2.33 11.45
C VAL A 45 7.16 -3.49 10.90
N VAL A 46 6.60 -4.31 10.01
CA VAL A 46 7.34 -5.39 9.32
C VAL A 46 8.53 -4.84 8.56
N TYR A 47 8.33 -3.76 7.80
CA TYR A 47 9.41 -3.09 7.06
C TYR A 47 10.50 -2.58 8.01
N LEU A 48 10.12 -1.92 9.11
CA LEU A 48 11.04 -1.40 10.11
C LEU A 48 11.90 -2.54 10.71
N ILE A 49 11.27 -3.63 11.14
CA ILE A 49 11.96 -4.80 11.70
C ILE A 49 12.94 -5.42 10.69
N ASN A 50 12.50 -5.62 9.44
CA ASN A 50 13.34 -6.18 8.38
C ASN A 50 14.52 -5.28 8.03
N ARG A 51 14.33 -3.95 8.02
CA ARG A 51 15.39 -2.96 7.76
C ARG A 51 16.47 -2.99 8.83
N GLU A 52 16.07 -3.06 10.09
CA GLU A 52 17.00 -3.14 11.24
C GLU A 52 17.70 -4.52 11.32
N LYS A 53 17.33 -5.49 10.45
CA LYS A 53 17.81 -6.88 10.48
C LYS A 53 17.66 -7.50 11.87
N ALA A 54 16.60 -7.14 12.58
CA ALA A 54 16.42 -7.53 13.96
C ALA A 54 16.18 -9.04 14.06
N SER A 55 16.74 -9.67 15.10
CA SER A 55 16.54 -11.08 15.36
C SER A 55 15.10 -11.37 15.77
N LEU A 56 14.50 -12.37 15.14
CA LEU A 56 13.17 -12.89 15.47
C LEU A 56 13.24 -14.14 16.36
N GLU A 57 14.34 -14.31 17.10
CA GLU A 57 14.46 -15.32 18.14
C GLU A 57 13.32 -15.25 19.15
N GLU A 58 12.98 -16.41 19.71
CA GLU A 58 11.93 -16.54 20.72
C GLU A 58 12.22 -15.66 21.95
N GLY A 59 11.17 -15.05 22.51
CA GLY A 59 11.29 -14.14 23.65
C GLY A 59 11.84 -12.74 23.33
N LYS A 60 12.25 -12.46 22.09
CA LYS A 60 12.65 -11.10 21.68
C LYS A 60 11.44 -10.22 21.34
N PRO A 61 11.47 -8.92 21.66
CA PRO A 61 10.35 -8.01 21.38
C PRO A 61 10.03 -7.91 19.89
N TYR A 62 11.06 -7.95 19.02
CA TYR A 62 10.88 -7.91 17.57
C TYR A 62 10.04 -9.06 17.04
N ARG A 63 10.19 -10.27 17.59
CA ARG A 63 9.37 -11.43 17.20
C ARG A 63 7.90 -11.19 17.49
N ARG A 64 7.59 -10.73 18.71
CA ARG A 64 6.21 -10.38 19.11
C ARG A 64 5.63 -9.30 18.20
N TYR A 65 6.35 -8.20 17.99
CA TYR A 65 5.89 -7.12 17.10
C TYR A 65 5.68 -7.58 15.66
N TYR A 66 6.52 -8.50 15.18
CA TYR A 66 6.36 -9.10 13.87
C TYR A 66 5.07 -9.93 13.82
N ALA A 67 4.86 -10.85 14.76
CA ALA A 67 3.67 -11.69 14.83
C ALA A 67 2.37 -10.86 14.94
N GLU A 68 2.35 -9.85 15.82
CA GLU A 68 1.22 -8.91 15.95
C GLU A 68 0.94 -8.16 14.64
N SER A 69 1.99 -7.80 13.91
CA SER A 69 1.84 -7.14 12.61
C SER A 69 1.25 -8.08 11.56
N LEU A 70 1.69 -9.33 11.48
CA LEU A 70 1.12 -10.32 10.57
C LEU A 70 -0.37 -10.56 10.86
N ALA A 71 -0.72 -10.73 12.13
CA ALA A 71 -2.12 -10.88 12.55
C ALA A 71 -2.96 -9.65 12.22
N GLY A 72 -2.42 -8.44 12.43
CA GLY A 72 -3.06 -7.17 12.07
C GLY A 72 -3.31 -7.04 10.57
N MET A 73 -2.31 -7.35 9.74
CA MET A 73 -2.45 -7.36 8.28
C MET A 73 -3.53 -8.34 7.82
N LYS A 74 -3.57 -9.55 8.40
CA LYS A 74 -4.60 -10.54 8.11
C LYS A 74 -6.00 -10.02 8.46
N ALA A 75 -6.18 -9.50 9.68
CA ALA A 75 -7.47 -8.98 10.13
C ALA A 75 -7.97 -7.83 9.25
N GLU A 76 -7.08 -6.92 8.86
CA GLU A 76 -7.41 -5.82 7.95
C GLU A 76 -7.74 -6.32 6.54
N ALA A 77 -7.00 -7.29 6.00
CA ALA A 77 -7.31 -7.90 4.70
C ALA A 77 -8.70 -8.55 4.70
N VAL A 78 -9.06 -9.29 5.75
CA VAL A 78 -10.39 -9.88 5.92
C VAL A 78 -11.47 -8.79 5.95
N SER A 79 -11.22 -7.68 6.65
CA SER A 79 -12.15 -6.54 6.69
C SER A 79 -12.34 -5.89 5.31
N LEU A 80 -11.25 -5.70 4.54
CA LEU A 80 -11.30 -5.16 3.19
C LEU A 80 -12.06 -6.08 2.22
N ILE A 81 -11.86 -7.40 2.33
CA ILE A 81 -12.62 -8.39 1.56
C ILE A 81 -14.12 -8.28 1.87
N ALA A 82 -14.49 -8.18 3.15
CA ALA A 82 -15.89 -8.02 3.57
C ALA A 82 -16.53 -6.72 3.04
N GLN A 83 -15.74 -5.67 2.84
CA GLN A 83 -16.17 -4.41 2.24
C GLN A 83 -16.20 -4.43 0.70
N GLY A 84 -15.77 -5.52 0.06
CA GLY A 84 -15.63 -5.61 -1.39
C GLY A 84 -14.44 -4.84 -1.96
N GLU A 85 -13.51 -4.40 -1.10
CA GLU A 85 -12.32 -3.63 -1.45
C GLU A 85 -11.17 -4.56 -1.88
N TYR A 86 -11.45 -5.42 -2.87
CA TYR A 86 -10.57 -6.52 -3.29
C TYR A 86 -9.19 -6.07 -3.79
N GLU A 87 -9.08 -4.88 -4.36
CA GLU A 87 -7.78 -4.34 -4.80
C GLU A 87 -6.87 -4.02 -3.61
N LYS A 88 -7.42 -3.34 -2.60
CA LYS A 88 -6.69 -2.98 -1.38
C LYS A 88 -6.33 -4.25 -0.60
N ALA A 89 -7.28 -5.17 -0.47
CA ALA A 89 -7.06 -6.48 0.16
C ALA A 89 -5.95 -7.26 -0.56
N GLY A 90 -6.00 -7.38 -1.88
CA GLY A 90 -4.99 -8.11 -2.67
C GLY A 90 -3.57 -7.54 -2.49
N LYS A 91 -3.43 -6.21 -2.48
CA LYS A 91 -2.13 -5.56 -2.20
C LYS A 91 -1.62 -5.86 -0.80
N LEU A 92 -2.49 -5.77 0.21
CA LEU A 92 -2.13 -6.05 1.60
C LEU A 92 -1.74 -7.52 1.80
N LEU A 93 -2.47 -8.45 1.18
CA LEU A 93 -2.18 -9.88 1.22
C LEU A 93 -0.86 -10.22 0.50
N LEU A 94 -0.52 -9.53 -0.58
CA LEU A 94 0.78 -9.72 -1.24
C LEU A 94 1.94 -9.27 -0.32
N ASN A 95 1.78 -8.16 0.40
CA ASN A 95 2.74 -7.73 1.41
C ASN A 95 2.84 -8.75 2.54
N LEU A 96 1.71 -9.31 2.99
CA LEU A 96 1.67 -10.34 4.01
C LEU A 96 2.38 -11.62 3.55
N LYS A 97 2.14 -12.07 2.32
CA LYS A 97 2.83 -13.22 1.70
C LYS A 97 4.34 -13.00 1.67
N ALA A 98 4.79 -11.82 1.26
CA ALA A 98 6.21 -11.47 1.26
C ALA A 98 6.80 -11.45 2.68
N ALA A 99 6.04 -10.96 3.66
CA ALA A 99 6.46 -10.97 5.07
C ALA A 99 6.58 -12.38 5.66
N LEU A 100 5.76 -13.33 5.21
CA LEU A 100 5.80 -14.73 5.66
C LEU A 100 6.97 -15.54 5.08
N ALA A 101 7.56 -15.11 3.96
CA ALA A 101 8.60 -15.87 3.28
C ALA A 101 9.80 -16.18 4.22
N GLY A 102 10.00 -17.47 4.49
CA GLY A 102 11.08 -17.97 5.37
C GLY A 102 10.88 -17.64 6.85
N LYS A 103 9.65 -17.33 7.28
CA LYS A 103 9.26 -16.99 8.66
C LYS A 103 7.98 -17.74 9.07
N GLU A 104 7.87 -18.98 8.63
CA GLU A 104 6.68 -19.81 8.79
C GLU A 104 6.35 -20.07 10.26
N ASP A 105 7.35 -20.12 11.14
CA ASP A 105 7.20 -20.27 12.57
C ASP A 105 6.52 -19.04 13.21
N VAL A 106 6.96 -17.82 12.87
CA VAL A 106 6.33 -16.57 13.32
C VAL A 106 4.93 -16.42 12.71
N GLY A 107 4.76 -16.85 11.46
CA GLY A 107 3.44 -16.92 10.82
C GLY A 107 2.47 -17.78 11.61
N LYS A 108 2.86 -19.01 11.98
CA LYS A 108 2.04 -19.92 12.81
C LYS A 108 1.66 -19.30 14.15
N GLU A 109 2.60 -18.64 14.82
CA GLU A 109 2.36 -17.92 16.08
C GLU A 109 1.29 -16.83 15.90
N ALA A 110 1.35 -16.10 14.79
CA ALA A 110 0.36 -15.09 14.43
C ALA A 110 -0.99 -15.67 13.94
N GLY A 111 -1.12 -17.00 13.88
CA GLY A 111 -2.29 -17.66 13.29
C GLY A 111 -2.43 -17.38 11.80
N VAL A 112 -1.31 -17.13 11.10
CA VAL A 112 -1.25 -16.85 9.67
C VAL A 112 -0.50 -17.95 8.91
N THR A 113 -1.07 -18.46 7.82
CA THR A 113 -0.39 -19.46 6.97
C THR A 113 -0.15 -18.96 5.54
N ALA A 114 0.88 -19.47 4.87
CA ALA A 114 1.12 -19.09 3.47
C ALA A 114 -0.04 -19.54 2.56
N GLN A 115 -0.64 -20.71 2.84
CA GLN A 115 -1.74 -21.25 2.07
C GLN A 115 -2.99 -20.36 2.15
N GLU A 116 -3.44 -19.97 3.34
CA GLU A 116 -4.64 -19.14 3.48
C GLU A 116 -4.46 -17.75 2.83
N VAL A 117 -3.23 -17.22 2.84
CA VAL A 117 -2.92 -15.93 2.21
C VAL A 117 -3.01 -16.07 0.70
N GLU A 118 -2.50 -17.17 0.13
CA GLU A 118 -2.63 -17.46 -1.30
C GLU A 118 -4.10 -17.59 -1.71
N GLU A 119 -4.88 -18.38 -0.97
CA GLU A 119 -6.30 -18.57 -1.23
C GLU A 119 -7.09 -17.25 -1.16
N SER A 120 -6.69 -16.34 -0.26
CA SER A 120 -7.28 -15.01 -0.12
C SER A 120 -6.89 -14.08 -1.27
N ILE A 121 -5.66 -14.16 -1.79
CA ILE A 121 -5.22 -13.42 -2.98
C ILE A 121 -6.03 -13.88 -4.19
N ASP A 122 -6.17 -15.19 -4.37
CA ASP A 122 -6.96 -15.79 -5.45
C ASP A 122 -8.44 -15.40 -5.35
N LEU A 123 -9.00 -15.34 -4.13
CA LEU A 123 -10.36 -14.84 -3.91
C LEU A 123 -10.51 -13.40 -4.39
N CYS A 124 -9.57 -12.51 -4.06
CA CYS A 124 -9.60 -11.12 -4.50
C CYS A 124 -9.56 -11.01 -6.03
N ALA A 125 -8.66 -11.75 -6.67
CA ALA A 125 -8.56 -11.78 -8.13
C ALA A 125 -9.84 -12.29 -8.79
N ARG A 126 -10.40 -13.39 -8.27
CA ARG A 126 -11.65 -14.01 -8.76
C ARG A 126 -12.83 -13.05 -8.64
N LYS A 127 -12.98 -12.35 -7.51
CA LYS A 127 -14.07 -11.39 -7.31
C LYS A 127 -13.98 -10.19 -8.26
N LEU A 128 -12.77 -9.72 -8.55
CA LEU A 128 -12.56 -8.69 -9.56
C LEU A 128 -12.82 -9.20 -10.98
N MET A 129 -12.45 -10.45 -11.29
CA MET A 129 -12.79 -11.09 -12.57
C MET A 129 -14.30 -11.20 -12.76
N GLU A 130 -15.02 -11.72 -11.78
CA GLU A 130 -16.49 -11.84 -11.75
C GLU A 130 -17.15 -10.47 -11.96
N GLY A 131 -16.71 -9.45 -11.21
CA GLY A 131 -17.22 -8.09 -11.36
C GLY A 131 -16.97 -7.49 -12.73
N GLY A 132 -15.77 -7.68 -13.30
CA GLY A 132 -15.48 -7.20 -14.65
C GLY A 132 -16.28 -7.93 -15.73
N LEU A 133 -16.53 -9.23 -15.55
CA LEU A 133 -17.36 -10.01 -16.47
C LEU A 133 -18.84 -9.58 -16.43
N ALA A 134 -19.35 -9.21 -15.26
CA ALA A 134 -20.70 -8.65 -15.14
C ALA A 134 -20.84 -7.35 -15.94
N GLU A 135 -19.93 -6.39 -15.73
CA GLU A 135 -19.89 -5.14 -16.49
C GLU A 135 -19.75 -5.37 -18.00
N TYR A 136 -18.92 -6.34 -18.40
CA TYR A 136 -18.71 -6.67 -19.80
C TYR A 136 -20.01 -7.18 -20.46
N ARG A 137 -20.79 -8.00 -19.76
CA ARG A 137 -22.08 -8.53 -20.26
C ARG A 137 -23.14 -7.45 -20.40
N GLU A 138 -23.09 -6.44 -19.55
CA GLU A 138 -23.96 -5.25 -19.63
C GLU A 138 -23.54 -4.28 -20.75
N GLY A 139 -22.42 -4.55 -21.45
CA GLY A 139 -21.86 -3.64 -22.45
C GLY A 139 -21.02 -2.51 -21.87
N ASN A 140 -20.83 -2.46 -20.54
CA ASN A 140 -20.03 -1.46 -19.84
C ASN A 140 -18.52 -1.77 -19.95
N LEU A 141 -18.00 -1.81 -21.18
CA LEU A 141 -16.62 -2.25 -21.46
C LEU A 141 -15.56 -1.44 -20.69
N GLY A 142 -15.78 -0.14 -20.50
CA GLY A 142 -14.90 0.72 -19.71
C GLY A 142 -14.82 0.30 -18.24
N LEU A 143 -15.95 0.00 -17.61
CA LEU A 143 -16.01 -0.46 -16.22
C LEU A 143 -15.42 -1.87 -16.07
N ALA A 144 -15.68 -2.75 -17.03
CA ALA A 144 -15.08 -4.09 -17.08
C ALA A 144 -13.53 -4.02 -17.08
N ILE A 145 -12.96 -3.21 -17.99
CA ILE A 145 -11.52 -2.99 -18.08
C ILE A 145 -10.97 -2.44 -16.75
N GLN A 146 -11.66 -1.49 -16.12
CA GLN A 146 -11.22 -0.95 -14.83
C GLN A 146 -11.15 -2.03 -13.76
N LYS A 147 -12.17 -2.91 -13.65
CA LYS A 147 -12.17 -4.01 -12.68
C LYS A 147 -10.99 -4.96 -12.89
N TRP A 148 -10.72 -5.38 -14.13
CA TRP A 148 -9.60 -6.28 -14.42
C TRP A 148 -8.24 -5.62 -14.23
N LYS A 149 -8.10 -4.31 -14.51
CA LYS A 149 -6.86 -3.58 -14.23
C LYS A 149 -6.51 -3.57 -12.75
N LYS A 150 -7.50 -3.58 -11.85
CA LYS A 150 -7.26 -3.69 -10.40
C LYS A 150 -6.52 -4.97 -10.03
N ILE A 151 -6.77 -6.09 -10.71
CA ILE A 151 -6.05 -7.36 -10.50
C ILE A 151 -4.56 -7.17 -10.78
N LEU A 152 -4.23 -6.49 -11.87
CA LEU A 152 -2.84 -6.29 -12.29
C LEU A 152 -2.04 -5.39 -11.33
N THR A 153 -2.70 -4.68 -10.43
CA THR A 153 -2.02 -3.89 -9.39
C THR A 153 -1.40 -4.73 -8.27
N PHE A 154 -1.84 -5.98 -8.10
CA PHE A 154 -1.28 -6.92 -7.12
C PHE A 154 -0.87 -8.28 -7.71
N LEU A 155 -1.36 -8.63 -8.91
CA LEU A 155 -0.89 -9.77 -9.70
C LEU A 155 -0.51 -9.30 -11.12
N PRO A 156 0.67 -8.68 -11.31
CA PRO A 156 1.08 -8.11 -12.59
C PRO A 156 1.12 -9.12 -13.74
N ASP A 157 1.25 -10.41 -13.46
CA ASP A 157 1.32 -11.49 -14.44
C ASP A 157 0.03 -12.29 -14.61
N HIS A 158 -1.09 -11.79 -14.07
CA HIS A 158 -2.38 -12.43 -14.18
C HIS A 158 -2.88 -12.49 -15.64
N ARG A 159 -2.66 -13.63 -16.30
CA ARG A 159 -2.87 -13.82 -17.75
C ARG A 159 -4.30 -13.57 -18.20
N GLU A 160 -5.27 -14.05 -17.43
CA GLU A 160 -6.68 -13.95 -17.79
C GLU A 160 -7.16 -12.49 -17.82
N ALA A 161 -6.88 -11.74 -16.75
CA ALA A 161 -7.12 -10.29 -16.69
C ALA A 161 -6.47 -9.52 -17.85
N LYS A 162 -5.19 -9.81 -18.19
CA LYS A 162 -4.52 -9.20 -19.36
C LYS A 162 -5.30 -9.44 -20.66
N ARG A 163 -5.68 -10.69 -20.92
CA ARG A 163 -6.46 -11.06 -22.12
C ARG A 163 -7.84 -10.41 -22.15
N ALA A 164 -8.53 -10.38 -21.01
CA ALA A 164 -9.86 -9.77 -20.90
C ALA A 164 -9.80 -8.26 -21.20
N ILE A 165 -8.80 -7.56 -20.66
CA ILE A 165 -8.56 -6.14 -20.94
C ILE A 165 -8.30 -5.91 -22.43
N GLU A 166 -7.45 -6.74 -23.05
CA GLU A 166 -7.13 -6.62 -24.48
C GLU A 166 -8.40 -6.76 -25.35
N LEU A 167 -9.18 -7.82 -25.12
CA LEU A 167 -10.41 -8.09 -25.87
C LEU A 167 -11.43 -6.94 -25.72
N ALA A 168 -11.73 -6.52 -24.50
CA ALA A 168 -12.67 -5.43 -24.26
C ALA A 168 -12.18 -4.10 -24.83
N THR A 169 -10.85 -3.86 -24.83
CA THR A 169 -10.27 -2.66 -25.44
C THR A 169 -10.47 -2.64 -26.95
N VAL A 170 -10.28 -3.78 -27.63
CA VAL A 170 -10.53 -3.89 -29.07
C VAL A 170 -12.01 -3.67 -29.39
N GLN A 171 -12.90 -4.33 -28.65
CA GLN A 171 -14.34 -4.18 -28.85
C GLN A 171 -14.80 -2.73 -28.63
N MET A 172 -14.34 -2.07 -27.57
CA MET A 172 -14.68 -0.68 -27.27
C MET A 172 -14.23 0.27 -28.39
N LYS A 173 -13.04 0.06 -28.97
CA LYS A 173 -12.55 0.85 -30.12
C LYS A 173 -13.42 0.63 -31.36
N ASN A 174 -13.83 -0.60 -31.63
CA ASN A 174 -14.66 -0.90 -32.79
C ASN A 174 -16.06 -0.28 -32.65
N LEU A 175 -16.67 -0.34 -31.47
CA LEU A 175 -17.95 0.31 -31.19
C LEU A 175 -17.87 1.82 -31.41
N LYS A 176 -16.82 2.48 -30.89
CA LYS A 176 -16.62 3.92 -31.08
C LYS A 176 -16.54 4.32 -32.56
N LYS A 177 -15.82 3.55 -33.38
CA LYS A 177 -15.73 3.81 -34.83
C LYS A 177 -17.09 3.69 -35.51
N LEU A 178 -17.87 2.67 -35.15
CA LEU A 178 -19.22 2.48 -35.71
C LEU A 178 -20.20 3.58 -35.30
N GLU A 179 -19.98 4.23 -34.16
CA GLU A 179 -20.76 5.41 -33.74
C GLU A 179 -20.36 6.65 -34.56
N GLU A 180 -19.05 6.87 -34.75
CA GLU A 180 -18.52 7.99 -35.55
C GLU A 180 -18.91 7.91 -37.04
N GLU A 181 -19.04 6.71 -37.61
CA GLU A 181 -19.46 6.51 -39.01
C GLU A 181 -20.97 6.71 -39.25
N LYS A 182 -21.77 6.83 -38.18
CA LYS A 182 -23.23 7.05 -38.25
C LYS A 182 -23.63 8.52 -38.12
N GLU A 183 -22.70 9.40 -37.74
CA GLU A 183 -22.88 10.86 -37.67
C GLU A 183 -22.50 11.55 -38.99
#